data_AF-A0AAV5VBX9-F1
#
_entry.id   AF-A0AAV5VBX9-F1
#
_cell.length_a   1.000
_cell.length_b   1.000
_cell.length_c   1.000
_cell.angle_alpha   90.00
_cell.angle_beta   90.00
_cell.angle_gamma   90.00
#
_symmetry.space_group_name_H-M   'P 1'
#
loop_
_entity.id
_entity.type
_entity.pdbx_description
1 polymer ?
#
loop_
_entity_poly.entity_id
_entity_poly.type
_entity_poly.pdbx_seq_one_letter_code
_entity_poly.pdbx_strand_id
1 'polypeptide(L)'
;AGTVFYVRKGNESSIYVLYNGKKITAIKSWDGTIEYYKCFGDALCFKTDTKKIYTATFHPPNDLRINFIRKLNGESCLGNMLIRKKINEKEVIYRPCDDPKKGIIVDVEKEKLRGFEMRTIHR
;
A
#
# COMPACT_ATOMS: atom_id res chain seq x y z
N ALA A 1 19.82 3.88 -0.62
CA ALA A 1 19.08 4.69 -1.60
C ALA A 1 17.75 4.00 -1.84
N GLY A 2 16.62 4.71 -1.75
CA GLY A 2 15.30 4.11 -1.96
C GLY A 2 14.91 4.05 -3.44
N THR A 3 14.04 3.10 -3.81
CA THR A 3 13.51 3.00 -5.19
C THR A 3 12.40 4.04 -5.43
N VAL A 4 12.53 4.83 -6.50
CA VAL A 4 11.48 5.77 -6.93
C VAL A 4 10.55 5.10 -7.94
N PHE A 5 9.27 4.99 -7.57
CA PHE A 5 8.23 4.44 -8.43
C PHE A 5 7.37 5.56 -9.00
N TYR A 6 6.97 5.40 -10.26
CA TYR A 6 6.05 6.28 -10.97
C TYR A 6 4.76 5.52 -11.24
N VAL A 7 3.62 6.14 -10.90
CA VAL A 7 2.29 5.55 -11.08
C VAL A 7 1.45 6.46 -11.95
N ARG A 8 1.03 5.96 -13.11
CA ARG A 8 0.02 6.62 -13.95
C ARG A 8 -1.33 5.96 -13.66
N LYS A 9 -2.30 6.73 -13.15
CA LYS A 9 -3.69 6.27 -12.97
C LYS A 9 -4.50 6.45 -14.26
N GLY A 10 -5.50 5.61 -14.46
CA GLY A 10 -6.41 5.63 -15.61
C GLY A 10 -6.87 4.21 -15.99
N ASN A 11 -7.65 4.10 -17.08
CA ASN A 11 -8.14 2.83 -17.63
C ASN A 11 -6.99 1.82 -17.82
N GLU A 12 -5.83 2.32 -18.28
CA GLU A 12 -4.57 1.58 -18.34
C GLU A 12 -3.58 2.11 -17.30
N SER A 13 -3.84 1.79 -16.04
CA SER A 13 -2.90 2.11 -14.97
C SER A 13 -1.55 1.42 -15.23
N SER A 14 -0.45 2.14 -15.04
CA SER A 14 0.91 1.60 -15.20
C SER A 14 1.83 2.02 -14.05
N ILE A 15 2.78 1.14 -13.73
CA ILE A 15 3.82 1.36 -12.72
C ILE A 15 5.16 1.19 -13.42
N TYR A 16 6.08 2.12 -13.22
CA TYR A 16 7.43 2.01 -13.75
C TYR A 16 8.47 2.62 -12.80
N VAL A 17 9.73 2.25 -13.01
CA VAL A 17 10.91 2.89 -12.40
C VAL A 17 11.84 3.42 -13.49
N LEU A 18 12.69 4.37 -13.13
CA LEU A 18 13.79 4.84 -13.98
C LEU A 18 15.09 4.33 -13.38
N TYR A 19 15.86 3.55 -14.14
CA TYR A 19 17.13 2.98 -13.71
C TYR A 19 18.17 3.17 -14.81
N ASN A 20 19.27 3.87 -14.51
CA ASN A 20 20.34 4.21 -15.45
C ASN A 20 19.81 4.81 -16.77
N GLY A 21 18.85 5.75 -16.68
CA GLY A 21 18.22 6.40 -17.84
C GLY A 21 17.21 5.53 -18.60
N LYS A 22 17.05 4.25 -18.24
CA LYS A 22 16.09 3.33 -18.85
C LYS A 22 14.80 3.26 -18.05
N LYS A 23 13.66 3.28 -18.76
CA LYS A 23 12.34 3.01 -18.18
C LYS A 23 12.11 1.51 -18.08
N ILE A 24 11.79 1.03 -16.88
CA ILE A 24 11.43 -0.37 -16.62
C ILE A 24 9.99 -0.38 -16.14
N THR A 25 9.10 -0.91 -16.96
CA THR A 25 7.65 -0.88 -16.71
C THR A 25 7.20 -2.25 -16.21
N ALA A 26 6.38 -2.25 -15.17
CA ALA A 26 5.76 -3.47 -14.67
C ALA A 26 4.84 -4.05 -15.73
N ILE A 27 4.90 -5.36 -15.94
CA ILE A 27 3.83 -6.06 -16.65
C ILE A 27 2.59 -6.05 -15.74
N LYS A 28 1.43 -5.64 -16.28
CA LYS A 28 0.20 -5.59 -15.49
C LYS A 28 -0.19 -7.01 -15.06
N SER A 29 -0.12 -7.27 -13.76
CA SER A 29 -0.52 -8.53 -13.14
C SER A 29 -1.39 -8.31 -11.88
N TRP A 30 -2.20 -7.24 -11.91
CA TRP A 30 -3.18 -6.92 -10.88
C TRP A 30 -4.55 -6.66 -11.48
N ASP A 31 -5.60 -6.84 -10.68
CA ASP A 31 -6.98 -6.70 -11.11
C ASP A 31 -7.55 -5.32 -10.77
N GLY A 32 -8.16 -4.68 -11.76
CA GLY A 32 -8.83 -3.39 -11.61
C GLY A 32 -7.91 -2.17 -11.78
N THR A 33 -8.33 -1.07 -11.17
CA THR A 33 -7.71 0.26 -11.28
C THR A 33 -7.07 0.69 -9.96
N ILE A 34 -5.90 1.33 -10.01
CA ILE A 34 -5.20 1.78 -8.80
C ILE A 34 -5.89 3.01 -8.21
N GLU A 35 -6.46 2.88 -7.01
CA GLU A 35 -7.10 3.98 -6.29
C GLU A 35 -6.11 4.72 -5.39
N TYR A 36 -5.31 3.97 -4.63
CA TYR A 36 -4.38 4.49 -3.63
C TYR A 36 -3.05 3.76 -3.70
N TYR A 37 -1.96 4.46 -3.40
CA TYR A 37 -0.63 3.87 -3.34
C TYR A 37 0.27 4.64 -2.38
N LYS A 38 1.26 3.96 -1.81
CA LYS A 38 2.32 4.55 -0.98
C LYS A 38 3.55 3.66 -0.96
N CYS A 39 4.74 4.27 -0.93
CA CYS A 39 5.98 3.53 -0.74
C CYS A 39 6.18 3.17 0.73
N PHE A 40 6.59 1.93 0.98
CA PHE A 40 7.03 1.44 2.28
C PHE A 40 8.38 0.75 2.09
N GLY A 41 9.47 1.41 2.52
CA GLY A 41 10.83 0.97 2.19
C GLY A 41 11.06 0.99 0.68
N ASP A 42 11.55 -0.12 0.12
CA ASP A 42 11.88 -0.26 -1.31
C ASP A 42 10.73 -0.83 -2.16
N ALA A 43 9.52 -0.89 -1.61
CA ALA A 43 8.35 -1.38 -2.32
C ALA A 43 7.24 -0.31 -2.41
N LEU A 44 6.57 -0.27 -3.55
CA LEU A 44 5.32 0.48 -3.71
C LEU A 44 4.15 -0.44 -3.34
N CYS A 45 3.42 -0.13 -2.27
CA CYS A 45 2.16 -0.82 -1.97
C CYS A 45 0.99 -0.05 -2.55
N PHE A 46 0.02 -0.74 -3.16
CA PHE A 46 -1.14 -0.10 -3.77
C PHE A 46 -2.44 -0.91 -3.61
N LYS A 47 -3.56 -0.18 -3.54
CA LYS A 47 -4.92 -0.70 -3.44
C LYS A 47 -5.66 -0.45 -4.74
N THR A 48 -6.37 -1.46 -5.21
CA THR A 48 -7.27 -1.34 -6.35
C THR A 48 -8.73 -1.13 -5.94
N ASP A 49 -9.55 -0.66 -6.87
CA ASP A 49 -11.03 -0.59 -6.78
C ASP A 49 -11.68 -1.95 -6.45
N THR A 50 -11.06 -3.04 -6.88
CA THR A 50 -11.45 -4.43 -6.52
C THR A 50 -11.12 -4.80 -5.06
N LYS A 51 -10.70 -3.83 -4.24
CA LYS A 51 -10.31 -3.98 -2.83
C LYS A 51 -9.14 -4.95 -2.62
N LYS A 52 -8.29 -5.14 -3.62
CA LYS A 52 -7.08 -5.97 -3.54
C LYS A 52 -5.86 -5.09 -3.25
N ILE A 53 -4.92 -5.63 -2.48
CA ILE A 53 -3.65 -5.02 -2.12
C ILE A 53 -2.54 -5.76 -2.86
N TYR A 54 -1.65 -4.99 -3.45
CA TYR A 54 -0.47 -5.47 -4.17
C TYR A 54 0.78 -4.72 -3.71
N THR A 55 1.94 -5.28 -4.04
CA THR A 55 3.24 -4.61 -3.92
C THR A 55 3.96 -4.64 -5.26
N ALA A 56 4.64 -3.56 -5.60
CA ALA A 56 5.62 -3.51 -6.68
C ALA A 56 7.03 -3.41 -6.09
N THR A 57 7.92 -4.31 -6.49
CA THR A 57 9.32 -4.35 -6.03
C THR A 57 10.24 -4.35 -7.24
N PHE A 58 11.22 -3.44 -7.23
CA PHE A 58 12.22 -3.38 -8.28
C PHE A 58 13.41 -4.28 -7.95
N HIS A 59 13.76 -5.13 -8.91
CA HIS A 59 14.93 -6.00 -8.91
C HIS A 59 15.84 -5.53 -10.07
N PRO A 60 16.81 -4.65 -9.80
CA PRO A 60 17.74 -4.19 -10.80
C PRO A 60 18.47 -5.36 -11.48
N PRO A 61 18.82 -5.25 -12.77
CA PRO A 61 18.71 -4.02 -13.56
C PRO A 61 17.44 -3.90 -14.41
N ASN A 62 16.58 -4.92 -14.49
CA ASN A 62 15.56 -4.98 -15.55
C ASN A 62 14.18 -5.49 -15.11
N ASP A 63 13.97 -5.80 -13.83
CA ASP A 63 12.78 -6.54 -13.41
C ASP A 63 11.98 -5.74 -12.37
N LEU A 64 10.70 -5.49 -12.66
CA LEU A 64 9.77 -4.82 -11.76
C LEU A 64 8.58 -5.74 -11.52
N ARG A 65 8.60 -6.42 -10.37
CA ARG A 65 7.65 -7.48 -10.02
C ARG A 65 6.47 -6.93 -9.25
N ILE A 66 5.28 -7.42 -9.59
CA ILE A 66 4.06 -7.16 -8.82
C ILE A 66 3.66 -8.44 -8.10
N ASN A 67 3.43 -8.36 -6.79
CA ASN A 67 2.96 -9.46 -5.97
C ASN A 67 1.60 -9.11 -5.36
N PHE A 68 0.63 -10.01 -5.49
CA PHE A 68 -0.60 -9.94 -4.73
C PHE A 68 -0.32 -10.22 -3.25
N ILE A 69 -0.85 -9.37 -2.38
CA ILE A 69 -0.69 -9.51 -0.93
C ILE A 69 -1.96 -10.11 -0.34
N ARG A 70 -3.10 -9.42 -0.50
CA ARG A 70 -4.39 -9.85 0.06
C ARG A 70 -5.56 -9.08 -0.50
N LYS A 71 -6.77 -9.55 -0.22
CA LYS A 71 -8.03 -8.83 -0.41
C LYS A 71 -8.49 -8.21 0.90
N LEU A 72 -9.03 -7.00 0.86
CA LEU A 72 -9.69 -6.39 2.01
C LEU A 72 -11.10 -6.96 2.18
N ASN A 73 -11.38 -7.47 3.38
CA ASN A 73 -12.63 -8.12 3.79
C ASN A 73 -13.24 -7.35 4.96
N GLY A 74 -14.14 -6.42 4.66
CA GLY A 74 -14.79 -5.55 5.66
C GLY A 74 -13.87 -4.52 6.31
N GLU A 75 -12.62 -4.39 5.84
CA GLU A 75 -11.69 -3.37 6.32
C GLU A 75 -11.80 -2.06 5.52
N SER A 76 -11.47 -0.95 6.17
CA SER A 76 -11.38 0.37 5.54
C SER A 76 -9.92 0.76 5.32
N CYS A 77 -9.63 1.37 4.17
CA CYS A 77 -8.33 1.99 3.92
C CYS A 77 -8.40 3.47 4.30
N LEU A 78 -7.57 3.89 5.24
CA LEU A 78 -7.36 5.28 5.62
C LEU A 78 -6.35 5.95 4.68
N GLY A 79 -6.12 7.25 4.89
CA GLY A 79 -5.01 7.97 4.27
C GLY A 79 -3.68 7.25 4.50
N ASN A 80 -2.72 7.46 3.60
CA ASN A 80 -1.39 6.84 3.66
C ASN A 80 -1.40 5.30 3.57
N MET A 81 -2.40 4.68 2.93
CA MET A 81 -2.51 3.22 2.78
C MET A 81 -2.63 2.47 4.11
N LEU A 82 -3.02 3.11 5.21
CA LEU A 82 -3.22 2.39 6.48
C LEU A 82 -4.55 1.65 6.47
N ILE A 83 -4.60 0.47 7.07
CA ILE A 83 -5.83 -0.34 7.13
C ILE A 83 -6.41 -0.28 8.53
N ARG A 84 -7.72 -0.03 8.60
CA ARG A 84 -8.52 0.01 9.83
C ARG A 84 -9.49 -1.17 9.84
N LYS A 85 -9.55 -1.88 10.96
CA LYS A 85 -10.50 -3.00 11.19
C LYS A 85 -11.01 -2.98 12.63
N LYS A 86 -12.27 -3.37 12.84
CA LYS A 86 -12.82 -3.64 14.16
C LYS A 86 -12.61 -5.12 14.50
N ILE A 87 -11.96 -5.42 15.62
CA ILE A 87 -11.69 -6.78 16.13
C ILE A 87 -12.10 -6.80 17.60
N ASN A 88 -13.04 -7.67 17.99
CA ASN A 88 -13.55 -7.78 19.36
C ASN A 88 -13.91 -6.42 19.98
N GLU A 89 -14.72 -5.65 19.26
CA GLU A 89 -15.16 -4.30 19.62
C GLU A 89 -14.09 -3.20 19.62
N LYS A 90 -12.81 -3.57 19.57
CA LYS A 90 -11.69 -2.64 19.49
C LYS A 90 -11.33 -2.31 18.06
N GLU A 91 -10.80 -1.11 17.86
CA GLU A 91 -10.28 -0.69 16.58
C GLU A 91 -8.77 -0.97 16.48
N VAL A 92 -8.35 -1.55 15.36
CA VAL A 92 -6.93 -1.75 15.05
C VAL A 92 -6.56 -1.03 13.77
N ILE A 93 -5.37 -0.42 13.76
CA ILE A 93 -4.77 0.17 12.57
C ILE A 93 -3.42 -0.50 12.29
N TYR A 94 -3.19 -0.87 11.04
CA TYR A 94 -1.99 -1.60 10.62
C TYR A 94 -1.64 -1.30 9.16
N ARG A 95 -0.42 -1.67 8.74
CA ARG A 95 -0.01 -1.48 7.33
C ARG A 95 -0.66 -2.56 6.44
N PRO A 96 -0.81 -2.33 5.13
CA PRO A 96 -1.51 -3.27 4.24
C PRO A 96 -0.93 -4.68 4.21
N CYS A 97 0.40 -4.78 4.37
CA CYS A 97 1.17 -6.01 4.32
C CYS A 97 1.39 -6.64 5.69
N ASP A 98 0.98 -5.98 6.77
CA ASP A 98 1.07 -6.55 8.12
C ASP A 98 -0.13 -7.48 8.38
N ASP A 99 0.07 -8.47 9.25
CA ASP A 99 -1.02 -9.24 9.83
C ASP A 99 -1.91 -8.31 10.67
N PRO A 100 -3.24 -8.27 10.45
CA PRO A 100 -4.17 -7.50 11.26
C PRO A 100 -4.03 -7.76 12.78
N LYS A 101 -3.65 -8.98 13.18
CA LYS A 101 -3.42 -9.36 14.59
C LYS A 101 -2.19 -8.69 15.20
N LYS A 102 -1.25 -8.23 14.37
CA LYS A 102 -0.07 -7.47 14.77
C LYS A 102 -0.29 -5.96 14.66
N GLY A 103 -1.52 -5.53 14.37
CA GLY A 103 -1.88 -4.12 14.27
C GLY A 103 -1.77 -3.39 15.60
N ILE A 104 -1.60 -2.08 15.51
CA ILE A 104 -1.63 -1.21 16.67
C ILE A 104 -3.10 -1.06 17.08
N ILE A 105 -3.41 -1.47 18.31
CA ILE A 105 -4.73 -1.26 18.91
C ILE A 105 -4.87 0.23 19.18
N VAL A 106 -5.95 0.81 18.68
CA VAL A 106 -6.31 2.19 18.94
C VAL A 106 -7.44 2.18 19.96
N ASP A 107 -7.06 2.33 21.22
CA ASP A 107 -7.99 2.38 22.37
C ASP A 107 -8.28 3.84 22.76
N VAL A 108 -8.56 4.68 21.75
CA VAL A 108 -8.80 6.10 21.91
C VAL A 108 -10.09 6.47 21.20
N GLU A 109 -10.94 7.26 21.85
CA GLU A 109 -12.20 7.74 21.27
C GLU A 109 -11.95 8.43 19.92
N LYS A 110 -12.80 8.13 18.94
CA LYS A 110 -12.69 8.58 17.54
C LYS A 110 -12.50 10.09 17.41
N GLU A 111 -13.07 10.87 18.32
CA GLU A 111 -13.01 12.33 18.38
C GLU A 111 -11.60 12.83 18.69
N LYS A 112 -10.85 12.11 19.53
CA LYS A 112 -9.47 12.44 19.91
C LYS A 112 -8.45 12.05 18.85
N LEU A 113 -8.84 11.24 17.86
CA LEU A 113 -7.99 10.85 16.72
C LEU A 113 -8.11 11.80 15.53
N ARG A 114 -9.05 12.77 15.55
CA ARG A 114 -9.14 13.79 14.51
C ARG A 114 -7.87 14.64 14.52
N GLY A 115 -7.13 14.64 13.42
CA GLY A 115 -5.88 15.38 13.26
C GLY A 115 -4.61 14.61 13.64
N PHE A 116 -4.71 13.38 14.15
CA PHE A 116 -3.54 12.54 14.38
C PHE A 116 -3.11 11.84 13.09
N GLU A 117 -1.94 12.21 12.58
CA GLU A 117 -1.27 11.49 11.50
C GLU A 117 -0.29 10.48 12.10
N MET A 118 -0.44 9.20 11.77
CA MET A 118 0.63 8.23 12.03
C MET A 118 1.84 8.57 11.15
N ARG A 119 2.82 9.24 11.75
CA ARG A 119 4.16 9.35 11.18
C ARG A 119 4.83 7.99 11.28
N THR A 120 5.42 7.54 10.20
CA THR A 120 6.04 6.22 10.07
C THR A 120 7.10 6.05 11.17
N ILE A 121 6.95 5.04 12.02
CA ILE A 121 8.01 4.66 12.98
C ILE A 121 9.08 3.94 12.16
N HIS A 122 10.24 4.57 11.97
CA HIS A 122 11.43 3.87 11.50
C HIS A 122 11.94 2.99 12.65
N ARG A 123 12.17 1.71 12.35
CA ARG A 123 12.97 0.80 13.19
C ARG A 123 14.32 0.64 12.54
#